data_AF-A0A7J4FBZ5-F1
#
_entry.id   AF-A0A7J4FBZ5-F1
#
_cell.length_a   1.000
_cell.length_b   1.000
_cell.length_c   1.000
_cell.angle_alpha   90.00
_cell.angle_beta   90.00
_cell.angle_gamma   90.00
#
_symmetry.space_group_name_H-M   'P 1'
#
loop_
_entity.id
_entity.type
_entity.pdbx_description
1 polymer ?
#
loop_
_entity_poly.entity_id
_entity_poly.type
_entity_poly.pdbx_seq_one_letter_code
_entity_poly.pdbx_strand_id
1 'polypeptide(L)'
;MRYVVIYDVSDDGLRAQVSELLKDYGLVRIQKSAFIGRLKRSRLRSLHTDLRKLVGDRRENVQLYPLCDSCYRGRRLVGVLKVDDEDRRRLVFV
;
A
#
# COMPACT_ATOMS: atom_id res chain seq x y z
N MET A 1 -10.90 7.10 3.36
CA MET A 1 -9.66 7.82 3.69
C MET A 1 -8.52 7.22 2.89
N ARG A 2 -7.48 7.98 2.55
CA ARG A 2 -6.30 7.44 1.88
C ARG A 2 -5.36 6.84 2.91
N TYR A 3 -4.70 5.75 2.55
CA TYR A 3 -3.68 5.11 3.37
C TYR A 3 -2.42 4.93 2.55
N VAL A 4 -1.27 5.14 3.19
CA VAL A 4 0.02 4.66 2.71
C VAL A 4 0.34 3.39 3.48
N VAL A 5 0.69 2.33 2.77
CA VAL A 5 1.18 1.10 3.37
C VAL A 5 2.65 0.97 3.02
N ILE A 6 3.51 0.88 4.03
CA ILE A 6 4.93 0.57 3.86
C ILE A 6 5.22 -0.77 4.51
N TYR A 7 6.19 -1.49 3.96
CA TYR A 7 6.64 -2.72 4.56
C TYR A 7 8.14 -2.93 4.42
N ASP A 8 8.69 -3.66 5.38
CA ASP A 8 10.02 -4.25 5.33
C ASP A 8 9.83 -5.76 5.50
N VAL A 9 10.00 -6.48 4.39
CA VAL A 9 9.78 -7.92 4.29
C VAL A 9 11.01 -8.54 3.63
N SER A 10 11.70 -9.37 4.40
CA SER A 10 12.99 -9.95 4.00
C SER A 10 12.81 -11.07 2.99
N ASP A 11 11.86 -11.97 3.23
CA ASP A 11 11.56 -13.08 2.33
C ASP A 11 10.85 -12.62 1.04
N ASP A 12 11.42 -13.00 -0.11
CA ASP A 12 10.93 -12.58 -1.42
C ASP A 12 9.55 -13.17 -1.74
N GLY A 13 9.28 -14.40 -1.28
CA GLY A 13 7.99 -15.06 -1.45
C GLY A 13 6.87 -14.35 -0.68
N LEU A 14 7.07 -14.13 0.62
CA LEU A 14 6.15 -13.37 1.46
C LEU A 14 5.96 -11.96 0.92
N ARG A 15 7.04 -11.30 0.48
CA ARG A 15 6.95 -9.96 -0.10
C ARG A 15 6.07 -9.92 -1.34
N ALA A 16 6.15 -10.95 -2.19
CA ALA A 16 5.26 -11.08 -3.34
C ALA A 16 3.80 -11.26 -2.89
N GLN A 17 3.54 -12.11 -1.90
CA GLN A 17 2.19 -12.31 -1.37
C GLN A 17 1.62 -11.03 -0.75
N VAL A 18 2.41 -10.27 0.00
CA VAL A 18 2.01 -8.96 0.57
C VAL A 18 1.68 -7.97 -0.55
N SER A 19 2.52 -7.92 -1.58
CA SER A 19 2.29 -7.06 -2.75
C SER A 19 0.97 -7.39 -3.44
N GLU A 20 0.68 -8.67 -3.71
CA GLU A 20 -0.57 -9.08 -4.36
C GLU A 20 -1.79 -8.81 -3.48
N LEU A 21 -1.71 -9.10 -2.17
CA LEU A 21 -2.79 -8.78 -1.24
C LEU A 21 -3.11 -7.28 -1.26
N LEU A 22 -2.11 -6.40 -1.27
CA LEU A 22 -2.34 -4.95 -1.31
C LEU A 22 -3.03 -4.51 -2.62
N LYS A 23 -2.70 -5.14 -3.75
CA LYS A 23 -3.37 -4.91 -5.04
C LYS A 23 -4.82 -5.38 -5.03
N ASP A 24 -5.13 -6.54 -4.46
CA ASP A 24 -6.50 -7.07 -4.34
C ASP A 24 -7.40 -6.13 -3.50
N TYR A 25 -6.78 -5.41 -2.57
CA TYR A 25 -7.44 -4.37 -1.78
C TYR A 25 -7.63 -3.04 -2.54
N GLY A 26 -7.17 -2.96 -3.79
CA GLY A 26 -7.26 -1.79 -4.66
C GLY A 26 -6.22 -0.71 -4.35
N LEU A 27 -5.13 -1.07 -3.67
CA LEU A 27 -4.01 -0.15 -3.45
C LEU A 27 -3.07 -0.20 -4.65
N VAL A 28 -2.54 0.96 -5.00
CA VAL A 28 -1.57 1.13 -6.08
C VAL A 28 -0.17 1.03 -5.53
N ARG A 29 0.68 0.23 -6.17
CA ARG A 29 2.10 0.14 -5.80
C ARG A 29 2.82 1.41 -6.23
N ILE A 30 3.45 2.12 -5.30
CA ILE A 30 4.20 3.37 -5.61
C ILE A 30 5.71 3.22 -5.49
N GLN A 31 6.18 2.23 -4.72
CA GLN A 31 7.58 1.83 -4.63
C GLN A 31 7.69 0.31 -4.42
N LYS A 32 8.90 -0.25 -4.46
CA LYS A 32 9.13 -1.70 -4.23
C LYS A 32 8.44 -2.18 -2.96
N SER A 33 8.46 -1.38 -1.89
CA SER A 33 7.88 -1.72 -0.60
C SER A 33 6.88 -0.69 -0.06
N ALA A 34 6.19 0.02 -0.96
CA ALA A 34 5.17 0.98 -0.58
C ALA A 34 3.98 1.01 -1.53
N PHE A 35 2.79 1.11 -0.95
CA PHE A 35 1.50 1.17 -1.63
C PHE A 35 0.68 2.35 -1.12
N ILE A 36 -0.26 2.82 -1.94
CA ILE A 36 -1.18 3.88 -1.55
C ILE A 36 -2.57 3.66 -2.17
N GLY A 37 -3.61 4.05 -1.45
CA GLY A 37 -4.96 4.01 -2.01
C GLY A 37 -6.03 4.37 -1.00
N ARG A 38 -7.27 4.51 -1.48
CA ARG A 38 -8.42 4.82 -0.64
C ARG A 38 -9.08 3.56 -0.13
N LEU A 39 -9.25 3.49 1.20
CA LEU A 39 -9.98 2.41 1.85
C LEU A 39 -11.16 2.97 2.66
N LYS A 40 -12.27 2.23 2.62
CA LYS A 40 -13.37 2.37 3.59
C LYS A 40 -12.96 1.68 4.90
N ARG A 41 -13.55 2.10 6.03
CA ARG A 41 -13.20 1.59 7.37
C ARG A 41 -13.34 0.06 7.48
N SER A 42 -14.37 -0.52 6.86
CA SER A 42 -14.56 -1.98 6.82
C SER A 42 -13.43 -2.67 6.06
N ARG A 43 -13.09 -2.17 4.86
CA ARG A 43 -12.04 -2.73 4.01
C ARG A 43 -10.65 -2.60 4.64
N LEU A 44 -10.39 -1.50 5.36
CA LEU A 44 -9.16 -1.35 6.16
C LEU A 44 -9.05 -2.43 7.25
N ARG A 45 -10.12 -2.69 7.99
CA ARG A 45 -10.13 -3.72 9.03
C ARG A 45 -9.83 -5.10 8.46
N SER A 46 -10.47 -5.45 7.34
CA SER A 46 -10.20 -6.72 6.64
C SER A 46 -8.74 -6.80 6.19
N LEU A 47 -8.21 -5.73 5.57
CA LEU A 47 -6.80 -5.68 5.15
C LEU A 47 -5.85 -5.93 6.32
N HIS A 48 -6.09 -5.27 7.45
CA HIS A 48 -5.26 -5.44 8.64
C HIS A 48 -5.33 -6.88 9.19
N THR A 49 -6.51 -7.51 9.19
CA THR A 49 -6.66 -8.91 9.58
C THR A 49 -5.91 -9.85 8.63
N ASP A 50 -6.03 -9.64 7.32
CA ASP A 50 -5.40 -10.50 6.32
C ASP A 50 -3.88 -10.36 6.33
N LEU A 51 -3.36 -9.14 6.47
CA LEU A 51 -1.93 -8.89 6.65
C LEU A 51 -1.38 -9.58 7.89
N ARG A 52 -2.10 -9.53 9.02
CA ARG A 52 -1.68 -10.23 10.25
C ARG A 52 -1.63 -11.74 10.06
N LYS A 53 -2.61 -12.32 9.36
CA LYS A 53 -2.62 -13.76 9.05
C LYS A 53 -1.48 -14.14 8.09
N LEU A 54 -1.24 -13.31 7.08
CA LEU A 54 -0.23 -13.55 6.06
C LEU A 54 1.18 -13.48 6.64
N VAL A 55 1.48 -12.44 7.43
CA VAL A 55 2.77 -12.30 8.12
C VAL A 55 2.93 -13.36 9.21
N GLY A 56 1.87 -13.62 9.98
CA GLY A 56 1.89 -14.57 11.09
C GLY A 56 2.85 -14.12 12.20
N ASP A 57 3.61 -15.07 12.76
CA ASP A 57 4.58 -14.83 13.83
C ASP A 57 5.97 -14.41 13.32
N ARG A 58 6.11 -14.15 12.02
CA ARG A 58 7.37 -13.72 11.41
C ARG A 58 7.72 -12.31 11.85
N ARG A 59 9.03 -12.05 12.01
CA ARG A 59 9.56 -10.74 12.38
C ARG A 59 9.67 -9.81 11.17
N GLU A 60 8.53 -9.52 10.55
CA GLU A 60 8.43 -8.60 9.41
C GLU A 60 7.64 -7.35 9.81
N ASN A 61 7.83 -6.27 9.08
CA ASN A 61 7.24 -4.98 9.42
C ASN A 61 6.25 -4.53 8.34
N VAL A 62 4.99 -4.34 8.70
CA VAL A 62 3.98 -3.75 7.81
C VAL A 62 3.22 -2.67 8.56
N GLN A 63 3.18 -1.46 8.00
CA GLN A 63 2.60 -0.29 8.65
C GLN A 63 1.60 0.39 7.73
N LEU A 64 0.45 0.79 8.28
CA LEU A 64 -0.62 1.47 7.56
C LEU A 64 -0.82 2.86 8.15
N TYR A 65 -0.51 3.89 7.37
CA TYR A 65 -0.63 5.28 7.79
C TYR A 65 -1.84 5.94 7.13
N PRO A 66 -2.79 6.49 7.90
CA PRO A 66 -3.82 7.35 7.32
C PRO A 66 -3.15 8.60 6.73
N LEU A 67 -3.49 8.93 5.49
CA LEU A 67 -2.98 10.11 4.80
C LEU A 67 -4.12 11.03 4.43
N CYS A 68 -4.04 12.26 4.93
CA CYS A 68 -5.01 13.30 4.63
C CYS A 68 -4.87 13.79 3.18
N ASP A 69 -5.96 14.28 2.57
CA ASP A 69 -5.93 14.69 1.16
C ASP A 69 -5.00 15.89 0.92
N SER A 70 -4.91 16.84 1.87
CA SER A 70 -3.96 17.96 1.80
C SER A 70 -2.51 17.48 1.89
N CYS A 71 -2.22 16.55 2.79
CA CYS A 71 -0.92 15.88 2.93
C CYS A 71 -0.51 15.21 1.61
N TYR A 72 -1.45 14.50 0.97
CA TYR A 72 -1.20 13.82 -0.30
C TYR A 72 -0.95 14.79 -1.47
N ARG A 73 -1.68 15.91 -1.53
CA ARG A 73 -1.44 16.98 -2.51
C ARG A 73 -0.11 17.70 -2.28
N GLY A 74 0.29 17.83 -1.03
CA GLY A 74 1.58 18.43 -0.65
C GLY A 74 2.80 17.55 -0.93
N ARG A 75 2.61 16.29 -1.37
CA ARG A 75 3.74 15.37 -1.61
C ARG A 75 4.73 15.95 -2.62
N ARG A 76 6.01 15.70 -2.39
CA ARG A 76 7.09 15.99 -3.32
C ARG A 76 7.61 14.69 -3.90
N LEU A 77 7.83 14.66 -5.22
CA LEU A 77 8.38 13.53 -5.94
C LEU A 77 9.75 13.93 -6.47
N VAL A 78 10.75 13.08 -6.25
CA VAL A 78 12.05 13.16 -6.91
C VAL A 78 12.19 11.94 -7.81
N GLY A 79 12.55 12.16 -9.08
CA GLY A 79 12.59 11.11 -10.09
C GLY A 79 11.19 10.81 -10.67
N VAL A 80 10.95 9.54 -11.01
CA VAL A 80 9.72 9.10 -11.70
C VAL A 80 9.00 8.00 -10.94
N LEU A 81 7.66 8.04 -10.96
CA LEU A 81 6.84 6.94 -10.49
C LEU A 81 6.94 5.77 -11.48
N LYS A 82 7.39 4.61 -10.99
CA LYS A 82 7.43 3.34 -11.73
C LYS A 82 6.11 2.60 -11.56
N VAL A 83 5.03 3.22 -12.02
CA VAL A 83 3.67 2.67 -12.02
C VAL A 83 3.24 2.42 -13.45
N ASP A 84 2.45 1.38 -13.68
CA ASP A 84 1.81 1.17 -14.98
C ASP A 84 0.76 2.26 -15.27
N ASP A 85 0.31 2.33 -16.52
CA ASP A 85 -0.61 3.38 -16.97
C ASP A 85 -2.00 3.28 -16.32
N GLU A 86 -2.44 2.07 -15.95
CA GLU A 86 -3.73 1.86 -15.29
C GLU A 86 -3.70 2.43 -13.86
N ASP A 87 -2.66 2.10 -13.12
CA ASP A 87 -2.42 2.56 -11.76
C ASP A 87 -2.10 4.05 -11.70
N ARG A 88 -1.45 4.59 -12.74
CA ARG A 88 -1.22 6.04 -12.85
C ARG A 88 -2.53 6.82 -12.85
N ARG A 89 -3.57 6.35 -13.54
CA ARG A 89 -4.89 7.02 -13.51
C ARG A 89 -5.48 7.02 -12.10
N ARG A 90 -5.35 5.92 -11.36
CA ARG A 90 -5.82 5.81 -9.97
C ARG A 90 -5.11 6.78 -9.01
N LEU A 91 -3.89 7.21 -9.34
CA LEU A 91 -3.13 8.18 -8.54
C LEU A 91 -3.39 9.64 -8.92
N VAL A 92 -3.81 9.92 -10.16
CA VAL A 92 -4.02 11.29 -10.66
C VAL A 92 -5.46 11.77 -10.45
N PHE A 93 -6.44 10.86 -10.44
CA PHE A 93 -7.86 11.20 -10.37
C PHE A 93 -8.53 11.03 -8.98
N VAL A 94 -7.76 10.95 -7.89
CA VAL A 94 -8.29 10.67 -6.53
C VAL A 94 -7.73 11.58 -5.45
#